data_AF-X0VQ60-F1
#
_entry.id   AF-X0VQ60-F1
#
_cell.length_a   1.000
_cell.length_b   1.000
_cell.length_c   1.000
_cell.angle_alpha   90.00
_cell.angle_beta   90.00
_cell.angle_gamma   90.00
#
_symmetry.space_group_name_H-M   'P 1'
#
loop_
_entity.id
_entity.type
_entity.pdbx_description
1 polymer ?
#
loop_
_entity_poly.entity_id
_entity_poly.type
_entity_poly.pdbx_seq_one_letter_code
_entity_poly.pdbx_strand_id
1 'polypeptide(L)'
;MPTEIGRIKKHLKGFDFDSLFVEELGWDNHDSTLDVTIDGKTFRLSALAHKRGMVAYSCDIESMPAYHLRRKIENKVSRAVREHLIIYLDSKKTCQIWQWVKREAGKPAACREHRFYVNQTGEALAQKISSLACELDEE
;
A
#
# COMPACT_ATOMS: atom_id res chain seq x y z
N MET A 1 11.70 24.97 -2.01
CA MET A 1 11.36 23.64 -2.58
C MET A 1 10.71 22.79 -1.49
N PRO A 2 9.58 22.12 -1.74
CA PRO A 2 9.00 21.19 -0.77
C PRO A 2 9.97 20.03 -0.49
N THR A 3 10.05 19.60 0.76
CA THR A 3 10.77 18.38 1.14
C THR A 3 10.11 17.15 0.52
N GLU A 4 10.85 16.04 0.36
CA GLU A 4 10.32 14.76 -0.13
C GLU A 4 9.04 14.36 0.62
N ILE A 5 9.07 14.43 1.96
CA ILE A 5 7.92 14.20 2.84
C ILE A 5 6.73 15.12 2.49
N GLY A 6 7.00 16.38 2.15
CA GLY A 6 5.96 17.33 1.72
C GLY A 6 5.25 16.90 0.43
N ARG A 7 6.00 16.37 -0.55
CA ARG A 7 5.44 15.88 -1.81
C ARG A 7 4.70 14.55 -1.64
N ILE A 8 5.25 13.63 -0.85
CA ILE A 8 4.55 12.40 -0.44
C ILE A 8 3.20 12.74 0.21
N LYS A 9 3.17 13.67 1.17
CA LYS A 9 1.91 14.11 1.82
C LYS A 9 0.90 14.67 0.83
N LYS A 10 1.36 15.44 -0.17
CA LYS A 10 0.49 15.99 -1.23
C LYS A 10 -0.16 14.85 -2.02
N HIS A 11 0.61 13.88 -2.48
CA HIS A 11 0.12 12.75 -3.27
C HIS A 11 -0.80 11.83 -2.46
N LEU A 12 -0.45 11.56 -1.19
CA LEU A 12 -1.32 10.82 -0.27
C LEU A 12 -2.69 11.47 -0.11
N LYS A 13 -2.75 12.81 0.04
CA LYS A 13 -4.03 13.53 0.15
C LYS A 13 -4.79 13.61 -1.19
N GLY A 14 -4.07 13.64 -2.30
CA GLY A 14 -4.62 13.66 -3.65
C GLY A 14 -5.10 12.30 -4.15
N PHE A 15 -4.76 11.20 -3.46
CA PHE A 15 -4.95 9.82 -3.95
C PHE A 15 -4.22 9.58 -5.28
N ASP A 16 -3.08 10.26 -5.45
CA ASP A 16 -2.22 10.18 -6.64
C ASP A 16 -1.09 9.18 -6.38
N PHE A 17 -1.45 7.90 -6.44
CA PHE A 17 -0.51 6.84 -6.07
C PHE A 17 0.52 6.57 -7.15
N ASP A 18 0.19 6.80 -8.42
CA ASP A 18 1.16 6.65 -9.52
C ASP A 18 2.33 7.63 -9.32
N SER A 19 2.04 8.92 -9.11
CA SER A 19 3.09 9.91 -8.85
C SER A 19 3.81 9.64 -7.53
N LEU A 20 3.09 9.17 -6.50
CA LEU A 20 3.72 8.79 -5.24
C LEU A 20 4.77 7.68 -5.43
N PHE A 21 4.41 6.59 -6.08
CA PHE A 21 5.32 5.45 -6.20
C PHE A 21 6.42 5.70 -7.23
N VAL A 22 6.07 6.21 -8.40
CA VAL A 22 7.01 6.32 -9.52
C VAL A 22 7.90 7.56 -9.38
N GLU A 23 7.31 8.73 -9.14
CA GLU A 23 8.07 9.99 -9.13
C GLU A 23 8.78 10.24 -7.81
N GLU A 24 8.12 9.96 -6.67
CA GLU A 24 8.67 10.31 -5.36
C GLU A 24 9.45 9.16 -4.70
N LEU A 25 8.99 7.92 -4.83
CA LEU A 25 9.63 6.76 -4.19
C LEU A 25 10.57 5.99 -5.15
N GLY A 26 10.55 6.31 -6.44
CA GLY A 26 11.39 5.66 -7.46
C GLY A 26 11.08 4.17 -7.64
N TRP A 27 9.80 3.79 -7.60
CA TRP A 27 9.34 2.44 -7.93
C TRP A 27 9.11 2.31 -9.43
N ASP A 28 9.14 1.08 -9.92
CA ASP A 28 8.87 0.77 -11.32
C ASP A 28 7.36 0.62 -11.57
N ASN A 29 6.90 1.07 -12.73
CA ASN A 29 5.50 0.90 -13.15
C ASN A 29 5.12 -0.58 -13.16
N HIS A 30 3.96 -0.91 -12.60
CA HIS A 30 3.43 -2.26 -12.64
C HIS A 30 1.94 -2.23 -12.94
N ASP A 31 1.55 -2.73 -14.11
CA ASP A 31 0.15 -2.86 -14.49
C ASP A 31 -0.23 -4.34 -14.50
N SER A 32 -0.78 -4.79 -13.37
CA SER A 32 -1.31 -6.14 -13.20
C SER A 32 -2.53 -6.09 -12.28
N THR A 33 -3.38 -7.11 -12.36
CA THR A 33 -4.54 -7.23 -11.47
C THR A 33 -4.53 -8.58 -10.78
N LEU A 34 -5.02 -8.60 -9.54
CA LEU A 34 -5.17 -9.80 -8.73
C LEU A 34 -6.56 -9.80 -8.11
N ASP A 35 -7.39 -10.75 -8.52
CA ASP A 35 -8.73 -10.93 -7.96
C ASP A 35 -8.66 -11.91 -6.78
N VAL A 36 -9.14 -11.46 -5.61
CA VAL A 36 -9.17 -12.24 -4.36
C VAL A 36 -10.61 -12.47 -3.93
N THR A 37 -11.07 -13.72 -3.96
CA THR A 37 -12.40 -14.09 -3.48
C THR A 37 -12.37 -14.58 -2.03
N ILE A 38 -13.20 -13.97 -1.17
CA ILE A 38 -13.40 -14.31 0.23
C ILE A 38 -14.89 -14.34 0.52
N ASP A 39 -15.38 -15.46 1.06
CA ASP A 39 -16.78 -15.63 1.47
C ASP A 39 -17.78 -15.26 0.35
N GLY A 40 -17.42 -15.55 -0.91
CA GLY A 40 -18.24 -15.25 -2.10
C GLY A 40 -18.12 -13.82 -2.64
N LYS A 41 -17.42 -12.91 -1.95
CA LYS A 41 -17.13 -11.55 -2.43
C LYS A 41 -15.75 -11.49 -3.06
N THR A 42 -15.66 -10.92 -4.27
CA THR A 42 -14.39 -10.70 -4.96
C THR A 42 -13.89 -9.28 -4.71
N PHE A 43 -12.64 -9.18 -4.28
CA PHE A 43 -11.88 -7.95 -4.11
C PHE A 43 -10.84 -7.90 -5.22
N ARG A 44 -10.92 -6.87 -6.06
CA ARG A 44 -9.93 -6.62 -7.10
C ARG A 44 -8.79 -5.78 -6.52
N LEU A 45 -7.57 -6.28 -6.67
CA LEU A 45 -6.35 -5.53 -6.39
C LEU A 45 -5.71 -5.13 -7.71
N SER A 46 -5.49 -3.85 -7.91
CA SER A 46 -4.80 -3.31 -9.09
C SER A 46 -3.40 -2.91 -8.69
N ALA A 47 -2.39 -3.41 -9.38
CA ALA A 47 -1.03 -3.00 -9.13
C ALA A 47 -0.86 -1.52 -9.51
N LEU A 48 -0.05 -0.84 -8.71
CA LEU A 48 0.34 0.55 -8.92
C LEU A 48 1.79 0.60 -9.37
N ALA A 49 2.65 -0.11 -8.64
CA ALA A 49 4.08 -0.14 -8.88
C ALA A 49 4.73 -1.34 -8.19
N HIS A 50 5.98 -1.62 -8.52
CA HIS A 50 6.78 -2.61 -7.82
C HIS A 50 8.20 -2.10 -7.57
N LYS A 51 8.86 -2.66 -6.56
CA LYS A 51 10.27 -2.40 -6.27
C LYS A 51 10.88 -3.62 -5.61
N ARG A 52 11.95 -4.15 -6.22
CA ARG A 52 12.71 -5.32 -5.72
C ARG A 52 11.85 -6.53 -5.29
N GLY A 53 10.81 -6.82 -6.04
CA GLY A 53 9.90 -7.95 -5.78
C GLY A 53 8.76 -7.65 -4.80
N MET A 54 8.77 -6.48 -4.16
CA MET A 54 7.61 -5.97 -3.43
C MET A 54 6.65 -5.26 -4.39
N VAL A 55 5.37 -5.61 -4.34
CA VAL A 55 4.33 -5.01 -5.22
C VAL A 55 3.36 -4.17 -4.41
N ALA A 56 3.11 -2.94 -4.87
CA ALA A 56 2.07 -2.06 -4.34
C ALA A 56 0.77 -2.25 -5.12
N TYR A 57 -0.32 -2.48 -4.40
CA TYR A 57 -1.66 -2.65 -4.92
C TYR A 57 -2.60 -1.61 -4.33
N SER A 58 -3.52 -1.08 -5.14
CA SER A 58 -4.75 -0.45 -4.68
C SER A 58 -5.89 -1.47 -4.63
N CYS A 59 -6.81 -1.28 -3.70
CA CYS A 59 -8.05 -2.04 -3.62
C CYS A 59 -9.19 -1.07 -3.29
N ASP A 60 -10.02 -0.78 -4.29
CA ASP A 60 -11.22 0.05 -4.10
C ASP A 60 -12.28 -0.74 -3.36
N ILE A 61 -12.78 -0.16 -2.26
CA ILE A 61 -13.81 -0.79 -1.44
C ILE A 61 -14.93 0.21 -1.17
N GLU A 62 -16.17 -0.25 -1.32
CA GLU A 62 -17.37 0.52 -1.02
C GLU A 62 -17.38 1.03 0.43
N SER A 63 -17.01 0.16 1.36
CA SER A 63 -16.90 0.43 2.79
C SER A 63 -15.62 -0.16 3.36
N MET A 64 -14.91 0.61 4.15
CA MET A 64 -13.62 0.22 4.70
C MET A 64 -13.72 -1.10 5.49
N PRO A 65 -13.05 -2.18 5.05
CA PRO A 65 -13.20 -3.50 5.65
C PRO A 65 -12.71 -3.51 7.10
N ALA A 66 -13.21 -4.42 7.92
CA ALA A 66 -12.68 -4.67 9.25
C ALA A 66 -11.29 -5.35 9.19
N TYR A 67 -10.53 -5.28 10.29
CA TYR A 67 -9.18 -5.85 10.36
C TYR A 67 -9.11 -7.32 9.96
N HIS A 68 -10.04 -8.15 10.44
CA HIS A 68 -10.06 -9.58 10.12
C HIS A 68 -10.20 -9.85 8.61
N LEU A 69 -10.98 -9.04 7.90
CA LEU A 69 -11.19 -9.17 6.47
C LEU A 69 -9.93 -8.74 5.70
N ARG A 70 -9.28 -7.65 6.11
CA ARG A 70 -7.98 -7.25 5.54
C ARG A 70 -6.91 -8.32 5.71
N ARG A 71 -6.87 -8.99 6.87
CA ARG A 71 -5.98 -10.15 7.10
C ARG A 71 -6.31 -11.33 6.19
N LYS A 72 -7.59 -11.61 5.92
CA LYS A 72 -7.98 -12.65 4.94
C LYS A 72 -7.52 -12.28 3.52
N ILE A 73 -7.66 -11.01 3.11
CA ILE A 73 -7.20 -10.51 1.80
C ILE A 73 -5.67 -10.65 1.70
N GLU A 74 -4.93 -10.11 2.67
CA GLU A 74 -3.47 -10.21 2.76
C GLU A 74 -2.99 -11.67 2.68
N ASN A 75 -3.59 -12.59 3.44
CA ASN A 75 -3.25 -14.02 3.40
C ASN A 75 -3.47 -14.68 2.03
N LYS A 76 -4.33 -14.13 1.18
CA LYS A 76 -4.52 -14.60 -0.20
C LYS A 76 -3.50 -13.98 -1.12
N VAL A 77 -3.24 -12.67 -1.00
CA VAL A 77 -2.21 -11.94 -1.76
C VAL A 77 -0.82 -12.53 -1.51
N SER A 78 -0.49 -12.89 -0.26
CA SER A 78 0.81 -13.48 0.10
C SER A 78 1.13 -14.82 -0.56
N ARG A 79 0.14 -15.48 -1.17
CA ARG A 79 0.33 -16.69 -1.97
C ARG A 79 0.81 -16.39 -3.39
N ALA A 80 0.47 -15.21 -3.91
CA ALA A 80 0.89 -14.74 -5.23
C ALA A 80 2.18 -13.92 -5.13
N VAL A 81 2.27 -13.01 -4.15
CA VAL A 81 3.41 -12.10 -3.98
C VAL A 81 3.90 -12.13 -2.53
N ARG A 82 5.16 -12.53 -2.34
CA ARG A 82 5.75 -12.74 -1.01
C ARG A 82 5.79 -11.47 -0.15
N GLU A 83 6.08 -10.34 -0.79
CA GLU A 83 6.16 -9.02 -0.17
C GLU A 83 5.26 -8.08 -0.94
N HIS A 84 4.41 -7.37 -0.23
CA HIS A 84 3.41 -6.54 -0.89
C HIS A 84 2.93 -5.43 0.03
N LEU A 85 2.40 -4.40 -0.59
CA LEU A 85 1.71 -3.29 0.03
C LEU A 85 0.30 -3.23 -0.57
N ILE A 86 -0.73 -3.22 0.27
CA ILE A 86 -2.12 -3.07 -0.16
C ILE A 86 -2.66 -1.78 0.43
N ILE A 87 -3.18 -0.93 -0.45
CA ILE A 87 -3.82 0.34 -0.11
C ILE A 87 -5.33 0.16 -0.32
N TYR A 88 -6.06 0.03 0.77
CA TYR A 88 -7.51 0.00 0.72
C TYR A 88 -8.05 1.42 0.66
N LEU A 89 -8.88 1.70 -0.34
CA LEU A 89 -9.45 3.01 -0.61
C LEU A 89 -10.95 2.97 -0.39
N ASP A 90 -11.48 3.91 0.38
CA ASP A 90 -12.92 4.08 0.43
C ASP A 90 -13.43 4.78 -0.84
N SER A 91 -14.61 4.38 -1.29
CA SER A 91 -15.28 4.98 -2.46
C SER A 91 -15.43 6.52 -2.39
N LYS A 92 -15.46 7.10 -1.18
CA LYS A 92 -15.60 8.55 -0.98
C LYS A 92 -14.27 9.31 -0.96
N LYS A 93 -13.13 8.62 -1.09
CA LYS A 93 -11.78 9.19 -0.99
C LYS A 93 -11.60 10.03 0.27
N THR A 94 -12.02 9.50 1.41
CA THR A 94 -11.87 10.13 2.73
C THR A 94 -10.88 9.40 3.63
N CYS A 95 -10.65 8.11 3.37
CA CYS A 95 -9.87 7.22 4.22
C CYS A 95 -9.08 6.22 3.39
N GLN A 96 -7.88 5.93 3.87
CA GLN A 96 -6.97 4.95 3.30
C GLN A 96 -6.50 4.03 4.42
N ILE A 97 -6.37 2.74 4.12
CA ILE A 97 -5.64 1.82 4.99
C ILE A 97 -4.48 1.22 4.20
N TRP A 98 -3.29 1.43 4.73
CA TRP A 98 -2.05 0.95 4.16
C TRP A 98 -1.63 -0.29 4.95
N GLN A 99 -1.54 -1.43 4.29
CA GLN A 99 -1.13 -2.69 4.89
C GLN A 99 0.06 -3.25 4.12
N TRP A 100 1.19 -3.48 4.77
CA TRP A 100 2.35 -4.08 4.11
C TRP A 100 2.94 -5.25 4.87
N VAL A 101 3.55 -6.14 4.10
CA VAL A 101 4.28 -7.31 4.59
C VAL A 101 5.66 -7.31 3.95
N LYS A 102 6.69 -7.25 4.80
CA LYS A 102 8.10 -7.44 4.45
C LYS A 102 8.61 -8.72 5.12
N ARG A 103 9.53 -9.43 4.47
CA ARG A 103 10.12 -10.68 4.96
C ARG A 103 11.63 -10.58 5.03
N GLU A 104 12.14 -10.33 6.23
CA GLU A 104 13.58 -10.39 6.50
C GLU A 104 14.02 -11.85 6.74
N ALA A 105 15.19 -12.21 6.22
CA ALA A 105 15.77 -13.53 6.44
C ALA A 105 15.95 -13.80 7.94
N GLY A 106 15.40 -14.93 8.41
CA GLY A 106 15.48 -15.33 9.82
C GLY A 106 14.46 -14.66 10.76
N LYS A 107 13.58 -13.78 10.26
CA LYS A 107 12.50 -13.18 11.07
C LYS A 107 11.11 -13.57 10.55
N PRO A 108 10.09 -13.63 11.43
CA PRO A 108 8.70 -13.80 11.01
C PRO A 108 8.27 -12.64 10.11
N ALA A 109 7.41 -12.94 9.12
CA ALA A 109 6.82 -11.90 8.28
C ALA A 109 6.03 -10.90 9.15
N ALA A 110 6.42 -9.63 9.11
CA ALA A 110 5.77 -8.59 9.89
C ALA A 110 4.70 -7.91 9.05
N CYS A 111 3.43 -8.18 9.36
CA CYS A 111 2.31 -7.44 8.75
C CYS A 111 2.05 -6.16 9.55
N ARG A 112 2.37 -5.02 8.92
CA ARG A 112 2.19 -3.68 9.48
C ARG A 112 0.98 -3.02 8.81
N GLU A 113 0.29 -2.16 9.56
CA GLU A 113 -0.84 -1.39 9.04
C GLU A 113 -0.79 0.06 9.52
N HIS A 114 -1.27 0.98 8.69
CA HIS A 114 -1.52 2.36 9.05
C HIS A 114 -2.79 2.87 8.39
N ARG A 115 -3.74 3.36 9.19
CA ARG A 115 -4.93 4.07 8.70
C ARG A 115 -4.63 5.56 8.61
N PHE A 116 -5.02 6.16 7.49
CA PHE A 116 -4.90 7.58 7.22
C PHE A 116 -6.26 8.14 6.79
N TYR A 117 -6.64 9.29 7.35
CA TYR A 117 -7.79 10.07 6.90
C TYR A 117 -7.29 11.34 6.22
N VAL A 118 -7.93 11.76 5.13
CA VAL A 118 -7.47 12.90 4.30
C VAL A 118 -7.37 14.22 5.08
N ASN A 119 -8.14 14.38 6.16
CA ASN A 119 -8.13 15.53 7.05
C ASN A 119 -6.92 15.56 8.01
N GLN A 120 -6.17 14.46 8.14
CA GLN A 120 -4.96 14.41 8.95
C GLN A 120 -3.78 15.05 8.22
N THR A 121 -2.66 15.25 8.92
CA THR A 121 -1.46 15.82 8.31
C THR A 121 -0.87 14.89 7.25
N GLY A 122 -0.92 13.58 7.48
CA GLY A 122 -0.30 12.54 6.63
C GLY A 122 1.18 12.30 6.92
N GLU A 123 1.75 12.97 7.93
CA GLU A 123 3.19 12.95 8.18
C GLU A 123 3.71 11.59 8.64
N ALA A 124 3.03 10.96 9.59
CA ALA A 124 3.42 9.64 10.09
C ALA A 124 3.36 8.56 9.00
N LEU A 125 2.38 8.65 8.09
CA LEU A 125 2.30 7.75 6.94
C LEU A 125 3.44 8.04 5.96
N ALA A 126 3.66 9.31 5.62
CA ALA A 126 4.70 9.71 4.69
C ALA A 126 6.10 9.26 5.15
N GLN A 127 6.43 9.44 6.43
CA GLN A 127 7.69 8.97 7.00
C GLN A 127 7.83 7.45 6.93
N LYS A 128 6.76 6.69 7.22
CA LYS A 128 6.79 5.22 7.15
C LYS A 128 7.01 4.71 5.73
N ILE A 129 6.36 5.33 4.73
CA ILE A 129 6.48 4.91 3.34
C ILE A 129 7.83 5.33 2.73
N SER A 130 8.33 6.52 3.06
CA SER A 130 9.69 6.95 2.68
C SER A 130 10.74 6.01 3.29
N SER A 131 10.63 5.68 4.59
CA SER A 131 11.51 4.71 5.24
C SER A 131 11.44 3.33 4.59
N LEU A 132 10.23 2.84 4.28
CA LEU A 132 10.05 1.56 3.58
C LEU A 132 10.73 1.56 2.20
N ALA A 133 10.59 2.64 1.43
CA ALA A 133 11.22 2.74 0.11
C ALA A 133 12.75 2.79 0.20
N CYS A 134 13.30 3.51 1.18
CA CYS A 134 14.74 3.54 1.44
C CYS A 134 15.28 2.17 1.86
N GLU A 135 14.57 1.47 2.76
CA GLU A 135 14.93 0.10 3.15
C GLU A 135 14.92 -0.87 1.95
N LEU A 136 13.99 -0.67 1.01
CA LEU A 136 13.92 -1.45 -0.23
C LEU A 136 15.00 -1.07 -1.24
N ASP A 137 15.72 0.06 -1.08
CA ASP A 137 16.85 0.47 -1.93
C ASP A 137 18.22 -0.04 -1.43
N GLU A 138 18.32 -0.38 -0.15
CA GLU A 138 19.56 -0.88 0.47
C GLU A 138 19.75 -2.41 0.35
N GLU A 139 18.69 -3.15 0.01
CA GLU A 139 18.72 -4.60 -0.29
C GLU A 139 19.46 -5.02 -1.58
#